data_AF-A0A7V0JUL6-F1
#
_entry.id   AF-A0A7V0JUL6-F1
#
_cell.length_a   1.000
_cell.length_b   1.000
_cell.length_c   1.000
_cell.angle_alpha   90.00
_cell.angle_beta   90.00
_cell.angle_gamma   90.00
#
_symmetry.space_group_name_H-M   'P 1'
#
loop_
_entity.id
_entity.type
_entity.pdbx_description
1 polymer ?
#
loop_
_entity_poly.entity_id
_entity_poly.type
_entity_poly.pdbx_seq_one_letter_code
_entity_poly.pdbx_strand_id
1 'polypeptide(L)'
;MRLRRWLGVVLNHLVFLAIVAYFLSPLTWLFTSAFRENPSVWVEFKDFTLGNFPRVFTGETARWVRNSLFIALTTALMAVGCSFLAAYPFARFEFRGKTLSLFLLVLSMTIPLS
;
A
#
# COMPACT_ATOMS: atom_id res chain seq x y z
N MET A 1 26.90 -27.50 16.37
CA MET A 1 25.54 -27.34 15.78
C MET A 1 24.79 -26.09 16.26
N ARG A 2 24.81 -25.73 17.57
CA ARG A 2 24.14 -24.51 18.09
C ARG A 2 24.70 -23.20 17.51
N LEU A 3 26.04 -23.07 17.42
CA LEU A 3 26.70 -21.83 16.93
C LEU A 3 26.33 -21.48 15.47
N ARG A 4 26.27 -22.47 14.58
CA ARG A 4 25.87 -22.27 13.17
C ARG A 4 24.39 -21.85 13.03
N ARG A 5 23.52 -22.28 13.95
CA ARG A 5 22.12 -21.82 14.01
C ARG A 5 22.03 -20.36 14.49
N TRP A 6 22.78 -19.98 15.53
CA TRP A 6 22.82 -18.60 16.02
C TRP A 6 23.38 -17.61 14.98
N LEU A 7 24.45 -17.98 14.28
CA LEU A 7 25.00 -17.17 13.19
C LEU A 7 23.99 -16.96 12.05
N GLY A 8 23.24 -18.00 11.68
CA GLY A 8 22.17 -17.88 10.68
C GLY A 8 21.04 -16.94 11.11
N VAL A 9 20.65 -16.99 12.38
CA VAL A 9 19.63 -16.09 12.94
C VAL A 9 20.13 -14.64 12.93
N VAL A 10 21.35 -14.38 13.41
CA VAL A 10 21.93 -13.03 13.42
C VAL A 10 22.04 -12.48 12.01
N LEU A 11 22.54 -13.26 11.05
CA LEU A 11 22.64 -12.83 9.65
C LEU A 11 21.27 -12.49 9.05
N ASN A 12 20.25 -13.32 9.29
CA ASN A 12 18.89 -13.04 8.82
C ASN A 12 18.33 -11.74 9.42
N HIS A 13 18.56 -11.48 10.71
CA HIS A 13 18.12 -10.24 11.34
C HIS A 13 18.85 -9.03 10.77
N LEU A 14 20.16 -9.13 10.52
CA LEU A 14 20.92 -8.05 9.88
C LEU A 14 20.41 -7.77 8.46
N VAL A 15 20.07 -8.80 7.69
CA VAL A 15 19.47 -8.65 6.36
C VAL A 15 18.11 -7.95 6.45
N PHE A 16 17.23 -8.38 7.36
CA PHE A 16 15.94 -7.72 7.53
C PHE A 16 16.08 -6.27 8.01
N LEU A 17 17.02 -5.98 8.92
CA LEU A 17 17.32 -4.62 9.35
C LEU A 17 17.81 -3.75 8.19
N ALA A 18 18.66 -4.28 7.32
CA ALA A 18 19.12 -3.57 6.13
C ALA A 18 17.96 -3.26 5.16
N ILE A 19 17.07 -4.24 4.94
CA ILE A 19 15.87 -4.05 4.10
C ILE A 19 14.96 -2.97 4.70
N VAL A 20 14.69 -3.03 6.00
CA VAL A 20 13.87 -2.04 6.71
C VAL A 20 14.50 -0.65 6.61
N ALA A 21 15.82 -0.53 6.83
CA ALA A 21 16.53 0.75 6.70
C ALA A 21 16.44 1.32 5.28
N TYR A 22 16.55 0.46 4.26
CA TYR A 22 16.40 0.86 2.86
C TYR A 22 15.01 1.43 2.56
N PHE A 23 13.94 0.73 2.98
CA PHE A 23 12.56 1.21 2.77
C PHE A 23 12.19 2.42 3.63
N LEU A 24 12.79 2.55 4.82
CA LEU A 24 12.59 3.71 5.68
C LEU A 24 13.29 4.96 5.15
N SER A 25 14.37 4.84 4.38
CA SER A 25 15.10 5.98 3.83
C SER A 25 14.19 7.01 3.11
N PRO A 26 13.43 6.65 2.05
CA PRO A 26 12.52 7.60 1.40
C PRO A 26 11.36 8.04 2.31
N LEU A 27 10.94 7.22 3.27
CA LEU A 27 9.89 7.56 4.23
C LEU A 27 10.36 8.64 5.20
N THR A 28 11.60 8.55 5.69
CA THR A 28 12.20 9.57 6.56
C THR A 28 12.34 10.89 5.82
N TRP A 29 12.73 10.85 4.54
CA TRP A 29 12.73 12.04 3.69
C TRP A 29 11.34 12.65 3.56
N LEU A 30 10.33 11.87 3.17
CA LEU A 30 8.95 12.34 3.02
C LEU A 30 8.42 12.95 4.31
N PHE A 31 8.70 12.29 5.45
CA PHE A 31 8.31 12.77 6.76
C PHE A 31 8.96 14.13 7.08
N THR A 32 10.28 14.26 6.94
CA THR A 32 10.96 15.53 7.21
C THR A 32 10.52 16.65 6.27
N SER A 33 10.30 16.34 4.98
CA SER A 33 9.84 17.31 3.98
C SER A 33 8.45 17.88 4.29
N ALA A 34 7.56 17.12 4.94
CA ALA A 34 6.24 17.62 5.31
C ALA A 34 6.30 18.79 6.32
N PHE A 35 7.31 18.82 7.18
CA PHE A 35 7.49 19.85 8.22
C PHE A 35 8.41 21.00 7.79
N ARG A 36 8.68 21.18 6.48
CA ARG A 36 9.62 22.19 5.98
C ARG A 36 8.98 23.09 4.94
N GLU A 37 9.27 24.38 4.97
CA GLU A 37 8.74 25.32 3.99
C GLU A 37 9.35 25.12 2.59
N ASN A 38 10.66 24.82 2.53
CA ASN A 38 11.40 24.52 1.30
C ASN A 38 12.13 23.17 1.42
N PRO A 39 11.51 22.05 1.01
CA PRO A 39 12.12 20.73 1.14
C PRO A 39 13.30 20.54 0.18
N SER A 40 14.43 20.07 0.71
CA SER A 40 15.60 19.64 -0.07
C SER A 40 15.51 18.17 -0.46
N VAL A 41 16.36 17.72 -1.40
CA VAL A 41 16.51 16.29 -1.75
C VAL A 41 17.05 15.44 -0.59
N TRP A 42 17.75 16.07 0.37
CA TRP A 42 18.33 15.41 1.53
C TRP A 42 17.39 15.42 2.75
N VAL A 43 17.54 14.43 3.63
CA VAL A 43 16.89 14.39 4.94
C VAL A 43 17.54 15.42 5.85
N GLU A 44 16.78 16.44 6.25
CA GLU A 44 17.27 17.50 7.13
C GLU A 44 16.23 17.86 8.19
N PHE A 45 16.67 18.06 9.42
CA PHE A 45 15.81 18.37 10.59
C PHE A 45 15.82 19.86 10.99
N LYS A 46 16.15 20.74 10.05
CA LYS A 46 16.25 22.20 10.25
C LYS A 46 15.00 22.89 9.69
N ASP A 47 14.71 24.09 10.18
CA ASP A 47 13.57 24.92 9.75
C ASP A 47 12.20 24.24 9.92
N PHE A 48 11.99 23.64 11.10
CA PHE A 48 10.74 22.96 11.44
C PHE A 48 9.55 23.93 11.44
N THR A 49 8.51 23.61 10.67
CA THR A 49 7.27 24.37 10.57
C THR A 49 6.06 23.47 10.42
N LEU A 50 4.93 23.90 10.99
CA LEU A 50 3.62 23.27 10.81
C LEU A 50 2.78 24.01 9.75
N GLY A 51 3.31 25.05 9.10
CA GLY A 51 2.57 25.90 8.16
C GLY A 51 2.04 25.18 6.92
N ASN A 52 2.60 24.01 6.58
CA ASN A 52 2.13 23.19 5.45
C ASN A 52 0.84 22.43 5.74
N PHE A 53 0.58 22.03 7.00
CA PHE A 53 -0.56 21.19 7.34
C PHE A 53 -1.91 21.89 7.16
N PRO A 54 -2.10 23.16 7.57
CA PRO A 54 -3.36 23.87 7.30
C PRO A 54 -3.69 23.92 5.81
N ARG A 55 -2.69 24.02 4.93
CA ARG A 55 -2.89 24.09 3.48
C ARG A 55 -3.63 22.86 2.94
N VAL A 56 -3.39 21.68 3.52
CA VAL A 56 -4.05 20.41 3.13
C VAL A 56 -5.57 20.44 3.36
N PHE A 57 -6.01 21.15 4.40
CA PHE A 57 -7.43 21.25 4.76
C PHE A 57 -8.13 22.46 4.12
N THR A 58 -7.42 23.23 3.31
CA THR A 58 -7.95 24.40 2.61
C THR A 58 -7.95 24.20 1.09
N GLY A 59 -8.85 24.91 0.39
CA GLY A 59 -8.82 25.00 -1.07
C GLY A 59 -9.09 23.68 -1.80
N GLU A 60 -8.41 23.48 -2.94
CA GLU A 60 -8.61 22.31 -3.81
C GLU A 60 -8.04 21.02 -3.21
N THR A 61 -6.96 21.10 -2.43
CA THR A 61 -6.33 19.93 -1.81
C THR A 61 -7.30 19.19 -0.90
N ALA A 62 -8.08 19.91 -0.09
CA ALA A 62 -9.11 19.31 0.77
C ALA A 62 -10.19 18.59 -0.06
N ARG A 63 -10.57 19.16 -1.21
CA ARG A 63 -11.51 18.53 -2.15
C ARG A 63 -10.93 17.26 -2.75
N TRP A 64 -9.66 17.27 -3.16
CA TRP A 64 -8.99 16.09 -3.70
C TRP A 64 -8.91 14.97 -2.66
N VAL A 65 -8.48 15.28 -1.43
CA VAL A 65 -8.42 14.30 -0.33
C VAL A 65 -9.80 13.70 -0.06
N ARG A 66 -10.85 14.52 0.03
CA ARG A 66 -12.22 14.04 0.25
C ARG A 66 -12.71 13.17 -0.90
N ASN A 67 -12.47 13.57 -2.15
CA ASN A 67 -12.88 12.81 -3.33
C ASN A 67 -12.16 11.46 -3.39
N SER A 68 -10.85 11.44 -3.17
CA SER A 68 -10.06 10.21 -3.12
C SER A 68 -10.53 9.29 -2.00
N LEU A 69 -10.82 9.82 -0.81
CA LEU A 69 -11.34 9.03 0.31
C LEU A 69 -12.71 8.43 -0.01
N PHE A 70 -13.61 9.23 -0.60
CA PHE A 70 -14.94 8.76 -0.99
C PHE A 70 -14.86 7.66 -2.06
N ILE A 71 -14.03 7.87 -3.10
CA ILE A 71 -13.81 6.87 -4.15
C ILE A 71 -13.22 5.61 -3.55
N ALA A 72 -12.12 5.70 -2.79
CA ALA A 72 -11.44 4.54 -2.21
C ALA A 72 -12.35 3.72 -1.29
N LEU A 73 -13.16 4.38 -0.45
CA LEU A 73 -14.07 3.69 0.46
C LEU A 73 -15.21 3.02 -0.32
N THR A 74 -15.83 3.74 -1.25
CA THR A 74 -16.95 3.21 -2.03
C THR A 74 -16.50 2.04 -2.90
N THR A 75 -15.36 2.17 -3.58
CA THR A 75 -14.81 1.09 -4.42
C THR A 75 -14.39 -0.11 -3.58
N ALA A 76 -13.76 0.08 -2.42
CA ALA A 76 -13.40 -1.02 -1.53
C ALA A 76 -14.64 -1.78 -1.05
N LEU A 77 -15.68 -1.08 -0.59
CA LEU A 77 -16.92 -1.70 -0.13
C LEU A 77 -17.64 -2.47 -1.25
N MET A 78 -17.75 -1.87 -2.44
CA MET A 78 -18.36 -2.53 -3.60
C MET A 78 -17.53 -3.75 -4.04
N ALA A 79 -16.20 -3.62 -4.12
CA ALA A 79 -15.32 -4.70 -4.52
C ALA A 79 -15.38 -5.88 -3.53
N VAL A 80 -15.33 -5.61 -2.23
CA VAL A 80 -15.46 -6.65 -1.19
C VAL A 80 -16.85 -7.29 -1.24
N GLY A 81 -17.91 -6.50 -1.35
CA GLY A 81 -19.28 -7.03 -1.46
C GLY A 81 -19.46 -7.95 -2.67
N CYS A 82 -19.07 -7.47 -3.85
CA CYS A 82 -19.17 -8.25 -5.09
C CYS A 82 -18.27 -9.50 -5.07
N SER A 83 -17.02 -9.36 -4.62
CA SER A 83 -16.09 -10.49 -4.55
C SER A 83 -16.54 -11.54 -3.55
N PHE A 84 -17.11 -11.15 -2.40
CA PHE A 84 -17.66 -12.08 -1.43
C PHE A 84 -18.83 -12.89 -2.00
N LEU A 85 -19.80 -12.21 -2.62
CA LEU A 85 -20.95 -12.86 -3.26
C LEU A 85 -20.53 -13.79 -4.40
N ALA A 86 -19.53 -13.41 -5.19
CA ALA A 86 -19.00 -14.23 -6.26
C ALA A 86 -18.17 -15.42 -5.73
N ALA A 87 -17.36 -15.22 -4.70
CA ALA A 87 -16.47 -16.24 -4.16
C ALA A 87 -17.23 -17.37 -3.48
N TYR A 88 -18.38 -17.10 -2.84
CA TYR A 88 -19.10 -18.11 -2.08
C TYR A 88 -19.53 -19.32 -2.93
N PRO A 89 -20.17 -19.16 -4.12
CA PRO A 89 -20.47 -20.30 -4.97
C PRO A 89 -19.25 -21.05 -5.50
N PHE A 90 -18.17 -20.33 -5.84
CA PHE A 90 -16.92 -20.95 -6.25
C PHE A 90 -16.27 -21.76 -5.13
N ALA A 91 -16.39 -21.32 -3.88
CA ALA A 91 -15.82 -22.02 -2.73
C ALA A 91 -16.67 -23.23 -2.32
N ARG A 92 -18.01 -23.14 -2.38
CA ARG A 92 -18.87 -24.14 -1.73
C ARG A 92 -19.67 -25.05 -2.64
N PHE A 93 -19.94 -24.67 -3.89
CA PHE A 93 -20.69 -25.50 -4.83
C PHE A 93 -19.79 -26.11 -5.90
N GLU A 94 -20.15 -27.31 -6.34
CA GLU A 94 -19.62 -27.95 -7.54
C GLU A 94 -20.67 -27.85 -8.64
N PHE A 95 -20.45 -26.94 -9.59
CA PHE A 95 -21.34 -26.71 -10.71
C PHE A 95 -20.61 -26.94 -12.04
N ARG A 96 -21.38 -27.32 -13.07
CA ARG A 96 -20.85 -27.57 -14.42
C ARG A 96 -20.31 -26.26 -15.00
N GLY A 97 -19.05 -26.27 -15.44
CA GLY A 97 -18.37 -25.07 -15.99
C GLY A 97 -17.58 -24.23 -14.98
N LYS A 98 -17.53 -24.62 -13.70
CA LYS A 98 -16.79 -23.91 -12.63
C LYS A 98 -15.35 -23.53 -13.00
N THR A 99 -14.58 -24.48 -13.51
CA THR A 99 -13.18 -24.25 -13.90
C THR A 99 -13.07 -23.29 -15.08
N LEU A 100 -13.97 -23.38 -16.07
CA LEU A 100 -13.98 -22.50 -17.23
C LEU A 100 -14.31 -21.06 -16.81
N SER A 101 -15.31 -20.86 -15.95
CA SER A 101 -15.67 -19.54 -15.44
C SER A 101 -14.56 -18.90 -14.61
N LEU A 102 -13.89 -19.68 -13.75
CA LEU A 102 -12.70 -19.22 -13.01
C LEU A 102 -11.56 -18.85 -13.96
N PHE A 103 -11.31 -19.68 -14.97
CA PHE A 103 -10.27 -19.40 -15.97
C PHE A 103 -10.55 -18.11 -16.74
N LEU A 104 -11.79 -17.89 -17.20
CA LEU A 104 -12.18 -16.66 -17.89
C LEU A 104 -12.05 -15.41 -17.01
N LEU A 105 -12.38 -15.53 -15.72
CA LEU A 105 -12.24 -14.45 -14.75
C LEU A 105 -10.76 -14.09 -14.49
N VAL A 106 -9.88 -15.09 -14.37
CA VAL A 106 -8.44 -14.83 -14.24
C VAL A 106 -7.89 -14.23 -15.54
N LEU A 107 -8.32 -14.78 -16.69
CA LEU A 107 -7.88 -14.30 -18.00
C LEU A 107 -8.24 -12.82 -18.19
N SER A 108 -9.44 -12.39 -17.81
CA SER A 108 -9.86 -10.98 -17.92
C SER A 108 -9.04 -10.02 -17.05
N MET A 109 -8.48 -10.49 -15.93
CA MET A 109 -7.57 -9.69 -15.09
C MET A 109 -6.15 -9.61 -15.67
N THR A 110 -5.73 -10.61 -16.44
CA THR A 110 -4.37 -10.68 -17.02
C THR A 110 -4.24 -10.00 -18.37
N ILE A 111 -5.32 -9.91 -19.15
CA ILE A 111 -5.31 -9.18 -20.42
C ILE A 111 -5.30 -7.69 -20.09
N PRO A 112 -4.30 -6.92 -20.55
CA PRO A 112 -4.32 -5.48 -20.39
C PRO A 112 -5.45 -4.91 -21.25
N LEU A 113 -6.58 -4.64 -20.62
CA LEU A 113 -7.66 -3.82 -21.16
C LEU A 113 -7.33 -2.36 -20.85
N SER A 114 -6.23 -1.87 -21.41
CA SER A 114 -5.74 -0.49 -21.28
C SER A 114 -5.24 -0.01 -22.62
#